data_AF-A0A4Q9Z7Q9-F1
#
_entry.id   AF-A0A4Q9Z7Q9-F1
#
_cell.length_a   1.000
_cell.length_b   1.000
_cell.length_c   1.000
_cell.angle_alpha   90.00
_cell.angle_beta   90.00
_cell.angle_gamma   90.00
#
_symmetry.space_group_name_H-M   'P 1'
#
loop_
_entity.id
_entity.type
_entity.pdbx_description
1 polymer ?
#
loop_
_entity_poly.entity_id
_entity_poly.type
_entity_poly.pdbx_seq_one_letter_code
_entity_poly.pdbx_strand_id
1 'polypeptide(L)'
;MYKHSFLRPILMIGLVTVLFVSCDKDFDQLGTDIVADDHFGGFDKPVYRTVKAYNQDLGPVASNDLPINPLGIYDNPAFGSTKADFVTQLALSTTSPVFNNTDPTKFVALPSMDSVVLNIPYYCHIPKDATITDGVKPYVLDSIYGKAESKFKLSIYRSNYYLRDLDPNQAFDEEQSYYTDDNVIGNNIDYASGVLNNSSNTAENVEFFFNPKEHKTTTYDENNEPVYTRSAPSMRLHLDNQFFLDKIISTPTANLSSQATFKNYFRGLYFQVQSTGNEGNMAMMNFAKGDITLYYKEDKITPDNPSTTTVNEYKVERISKTYVLTLKGNTVSLQNNYNLNPNYVYGINPANNSNPAGAGKLFLKGGQGSMAVVEIFSKTDLKGLALNPDYNPNLPINDGNSKYLISPDYNSSLPISDTNPKYVITGPNGVSDEIDDIRANDWLINEANLTFTIDAGSMQDEKTVEPNRLFLYDLDNSKMLVDYTYDFTSNNVYPKYNKYVYGGLLLDSDGKIVSQKNAQGAYTSTRKGAKYKIRITSHVRNLIKKDSTNVRLGLVVTENINSSDFKKRKTPITDGSNIKKVPTMSVMNPLGTILYGTDIPETDVNYAKRLKLEIYYTKPKN
;
A
#
# COMPACT_ATOMS: atom_id res chain seq x y z
N MET A 1 56.25 -13.00 42.19
CA MET A 1 56.23 -11.54 41.96
C MET A 1 56.14 -11.29 40.46
N TYR A 2 54.94 -11.17 39.90
CA TYR A 2 54.69 -10.56 38.59
C TYR A 2 53.22 -10.08 38.57
N LYS A 3 53.04 -8.75 38.61
CA LYS A 3 51.73 -8.09 38.46
C LYS A 3 51.40 -8.09 36.97
N HIS A 4 50.38 -8.82 36.53
CA HIS A 4 49.85 -8.67 35.18
C HIS A 4 48.82 -7.55 35.15
N SER A 5 49.20 -6.48 34.45
CA SER A 5 48.42 -5.28 34.20
C SER A 5 47.14 -5.61 33.40
N PHE A 6 45.98 -5.35 34.02
CA PHE A 6 44.65 -5.52 33.44
C PHE A 6 44.26 -4.40 32.44
N LEU A 7 45.18 -3.49 32.11
CA LEU A 7 44.92 -2.27 31.34
C LEU A 7 45.16 -2.38 29.83
N ARG A 8 45.73 -3.49 29.33
CA ARG A 8 46.00 -3.67 27.90
C ARG A 8 44.85 -4.25 27.06
N PRO A 9 43.94 -5.11 27.56
CA PRO A 9 42.81 -5.58 26.74
C PRO A 9 41.72 -4.51 26.56
N ILE A 10 41.56 -3.61 27.54
CA ILE A 10 40.51 -2.58 27.55
C ILE A 10 40.81 -1.46 26.54
N LEU A 11 42.10 -1.17 26.29
CA LEU A 11 42.51 -0.13 25.34
C LEU A 11 42.41 -0.59 23.87
N MET A 12 42.46 -1.90 23.60
CA MET A 12 42.24 -2.47 22.26
C MET A 12 40.75 -2.60 21.91
N ILE A 13 39.88 -2.88 22.89
CA ILE A 13 38.43 -2.94 22.67
C ILE A 13 37.83 -1.53 22.52
N GLY A 14 38.37 -0.53 23.25
CA GLY A 14 37.94 0.86 23.14
C GLY A 14 38.29 1.54 21.82
N LEU A 15 39.39 1.15 21.17
CA LEU A 15 39.84 1.77 19.90
C LEU A 15 39.07 1.26 18.67
N VAL A 16 38.53 0.03 18.72
CA VAL A 16 37.69 -0.53 17.64
C VAL A 16 36.26 0.05 17.68
N THR A 17 35.77 0.48 18.84
CA THR A 17 34.44 1.12 18.97
C THR A 17 34.39 2.58 18.51
N VAL A 18 35.53 3.28 18.40
CA VAL A 18 35.56 4.71 17.99
C VAL A 18 35.64 4.88 16.46
N LEU A 19 35.93 3.82 15.69
CA LEU A 19 35.98 3.89 14.23
C LEU A 19 34.63 3.65 13.52
N PHE A 20 33.54 3.40 14.26
CA PHE A 20 32.18 3.24 13.69
C PHE A 20 31.24 4.41 13.97
N VAL A 21 31.74 5.53 14.50
CA VAL A 21 30.98 6.79 14.65
C VAL A 21 31.58 7.84 13.72
N SER A 22 31.41 7.63 12.42
CA SER A 22 31.43 8.72 11.46
C SER A 22 30.14 8.65 10.66
N CYS A 23 29.34 9.69 10.81
CA CYS A 23 28.11 9.92 10.07
C CYS A 23 28.45 10.27 8.63
N ASP A 24 28.07 9.40 7.69
CA ASP A 24 26.99 9.71 6.77
C ASP A 24 26.34 8.41 6.34
N LYS A 25 25.01 8.36 6.28
CA LYS A 25 24.27 7.22 5.71
C LYS A 25 23.58 7.70 4.44
N ASP A 26 24.39 8.16 3.50
CA ASP A 26 24.04 7.99 2.11
C ASP A 26 24.04 6.48 1.84
N PHE A 27 22.84 5.95 1.66
CA PHE A 27 22.64 4.57 1.23
C PHE A 27 22.96 4.51 -0.26
N ASP A 28 24.25 4.45 -0.57
CA ASP A 28 24.64 3.86 -1.84
C ASP A 28 24.27 2.38 -1.77
N GLN A 29 23.48 1.93 -2.74
CA GLN A 29 23.20 0.51 -2.88
C GLN A 29 24.53 -0.21 -3.04
N LEU A 30 24.94 -0.96 -2.01
CA LEU A 30 25.91 -2.06 -2.14
C LEU A 30 25.28 -3.08 -3.10
N GLY A 31 25.40 -2.82 -4.40
CA GLY A 31 24.78 -3.62 -5.45
C GLY A 31 24.53 -2.97 -6.81
N THR A 32 24.86 -1.68 -7.05
CA THR A 32 24.61 -1.07 -8.38
C THR A 32 25.76 -0.33 -9.03
N ASP A 33 26.97 -0.35 -8.46
CA ASP A 33 28.14 0.23 -9.12
C ASP A 33 29.14 -0.87 -9.49
N ILE A 34 28.74 -1.70 -10.46
CA ILE A 34 29.75 -2.17 -11.41
C ILE A 34 29.87 -1.02 -12.41
N VAL A 35 30.74 -0.07 -12.07
CA VAL A 35 31.37 0.78 -13.07
C VAL A 35 31.85 -0.17 -14.16
N ALA A 36 31.42 0.08 -15.39
CA ALA A 36 31.96 -0.54 -16.58
C ALA A 36 33.41 -0.06 -16.75
N ASP A 37 34.27 -0.47 -15.82
CA ASP A 37 35.70 -0.43 -16.02
C ASP A 37 36.00 -1.68 -16.85
N ASP A 38 36.64 -1.48 -18.00
CA ASP A 38 36.96 -2.47 -19.05
C ASP A 38 37.79 -3.68 -18.57
N HIS A 39 37.90 -3.89 -17.26
CA HIS A 39 38.65 -4.95 -16.60
C HIS A 39 37.84 -6.25 -16.40
N PHE A 40 36.51 -6.26 -16.63
CA PHE A 40 35.69 -7.47 -16.63
C PHE A 40 35.28 -7.88 -18.06
N GLY A 41 36.24 -8.38 -18.85
CA GLY A 41 36.07 -8.80 -20.25
C GLY A 41 35.16 -10.03 -20.47
N GLY A 42 33.89 -9.96 -20.07
CA GLY A 42 32.92 -11.04 -20.27
C GLY A 42 31.44 -10.69 -20.07
N PHE A 43 31.10 -9.44 -19.75
CA PHE A 43 29.71 -9.00 -19.71
C PHE A 43 29.35 -8.33 -21.04
N ASP A 44 28.57 -9.02 -21.87
CA ASP A 44 28.00 -8.42 -23.08
C ASP A 44 27.04 -7.28 -22.70
N LYS A 45 26.94 -6.24 -23.57
CA LYS A 45 25.95 -5.15 -23.43
C LYS A 45 24.53 -5.74 -23.28
N PRO A 46 23.65 -5.12 -22.49
CA PRO A 46 22.30 -5.64 -22.30
C PRO A 46 21.57 -5.69 -23.65
N VAL A 47 20.88 -6.79 -23.91
CA VAL A 47 19.97 -6.88 -25.05
C VAL A 47 18.66 -6.25 -24.64
N TYR A 48 18.22 -5.27 -25.42
CA TYR A 48 16.90 -4.66 -25.29
C TYR A 48 15.91 -5.46 -26.13
N ARG A 49 14.84 -5.95 -25.50
CA ARG A 49 13.73 -6.62 -26.19
C ARG A 49 12.50 -5.70 -26.27
N THR A 50 11.69 -5.91 -27.29
CA THR A 50 10.46 -5.14 -27.51
C THR A 50 9.41 -5.59 -26.51
N VAL A 51 8.98 -4.67 -25.65
CA VAL A 51 7.91 -4.87 -24.68
C VAL A 51 6.67 -4.20 -25.22
N LYS A 52 5.49 -4.77 -24.94
CA LYS A 52 4.21 -4.11 -25.17
C LYS A 52 3.60 -3.72 -23.82
N ALA A 53 3.20 -2.46 -23.66
CA ALA A 53 2.49 -2.04 -22.46
C ALA A 53 1.31 -1.14 -22.79
N TYR A 54 0.21 -1.29 -22.06
CA TYR A 54 -1.02 -0.52 -22.27
C TYR A 54 -1.78 -0.29 -20.96
N ASN A 55 -2.70 0.68 -20.96
CA ASN A 55 -3.46 1.03 -19.76
C ASN A 55 -4.68 0.13 -19.59
N GLN A 56 -5.04 -0.09 -18.33
CA GLN A 56 -6.24 -0.82 -17.95
C GLN A 56 -6.95 -0.11 -16.80
N ASP A 57 -8.16 0.37 -17.05
CA ASP A 57 -9.05 0.86 -16.01
C ASP A 57 -9.46 -0.29 -15.08
N LEU A 58 -9.39 -0.06 -13.77
CA LEU A 58 -9.76 -1.06 -12.76
C LEU A 58 -11.24 -0.99 -12.41
N GLY A 59 -11.90 0.16 -12.58
CA GLY A 59 -13.25 0.38 -12.07
C GLY A 59 -13.36 0.13 -10.56
N PRO A 60 -14.59 -0.06 -10.03
CA PRO A 60 -14.78 -0.30 -8.60
C PRO A 60 -14.14 -1.61 -8.12
N VAL A 61 -13.47 -1.53 -6.97
CA VAL A 61 -12.72 -2.63 -6.36
C VAL A 61 -13.22 -2.90 -4.94
N ALA A 62 -13.08 -4.14 -4.47
CA ALA A 62 -13.47 -4.50 -3.13
C ALA A 62 -12.57 -3.79 -2.10
N SER A 63 -13.20 -3.11 -1.16
CA SER A 63 -12.58 -2.28 -0.13
C SER A 63 -12.99 -2.72 1.29
N ASN A 64 -13.57 -3.91 1.42
CA ASN A 64 -13.86 -4.49 2.71
C ASN A 64 -12.57 -4.84 3.46
N ASP A 65 -12.52 -4.51 4.75
CA ASP A 65 -11.52 -4.96 5.71
C ASP A 65 -10.07 -4.66 5.28
N LEU A 66 -9.86 -3.48 4.70
CA LEU A 66 -8.52 -2.99 4.40
C LEU A 66 -7.80 -2.66 5.73
N PRO A 67 -6.53 -3.05 5.90
CA PRO A 67 -5.76 -2.71 7.11
C PRO A 67 -5.46 -1.21 7.21
N ILE A 68 -5.44 -0.50 6.08
CA ILE A 68 -5.24 0.94 6.00
C ILE A 68 -6.31 1.51 5.07
N ASN A 69 -7.07 2.49 5.54
CA ASN A 69 -8.17 3.09 4.80
C ASN A 69 -7.94 4.58 4.58
N PRO A 70 -8.24 5.12 3.39
CA PRO A 70 -8.25 6.55 3.15
C PRO A 70 -9.43 7.22 3.85
N LEU A 71 -9.19 8.42 4.38
CA LEU A 71 -10.24 9.34 4.84
C LEU A 71 -9.85 10.75 4.41
N GLY A 72 -10.76 11.45 3.74
CA GLY A 72 -10.56 12.84 3.33
C GLY A 72 -10.74 13.08 1.83
N ILE A 73 -10.17 14.18 1.35
CA ILE A 73 -10.21 14.58 -0.06
C ILE A 73 -8.78 14.79 -0.54
N TYR A 74 -8.41 14.12 -1.62
CA TYR A 74 -7.12 14.27 -2.26
C TYR A 74 -7.31 14.80 -3.68
N ASP A 75 -6.80 15.99 -3.94
CA ASP A 75 -6.77 16.58 -5.27
C ASP A 75 -5.42 16.35 -5.95
N ASN A 76 -5.43 15.67 -7.10
CA ASN A 76 -4.24 15.39 -7.88
C ASN A 76 -4.46 15.87 -9.32
N PRO A 77 -3.87 17.00 -9.74
CA PRO A 77 -4.11 17.58 -11.07
C PRO A 77 -3.82 16.65 -12.26
N ALA A 78 -2.92 15.66 -12.11
CA ALA A 78 -2.63 14.69 -13.15
C ALA A 78 -3.75 13.65 -13.35
N PHE A 79 -4.57 13.39 -12.33
CA PHE A 79 -5.58 12.31 -12.34
C PHE A 79 -7.01 12.77 -12.05
N GLY A 80 -7.19 13.86 -11.30
CA GLY A 80 -8.45 14.35 -10.75
C GLY A 80 -8.49 14.26 -9.22
N SER A 81 -9.66 14.51 -8.65
CA SER A 81 -9.87 14.51 -7.20
C SER A 81 -10.49 13.18 -6.73
N THR A 82 -10.07 12.70 -5.57
CA THR A 82 -10.59 11.50 -4.89
C THR A 82 -11.16 11.90 -3.53
N LYS A 83 -12.42 11.58 -3.26
CA LYS A 83 -13.03 11.68 -1.92
C LYS A 83 -13.17 10.29 -1.32
N ALA A 84 -12.78 10.12 -0.07
CA ALA A 84 -12.93 8.87 0.68
C ALA A 84 -13.76 9.08 1.96
N ASP A 85 -14.87 8.36 2.02
CA ASP A 85 -15.69 8.15 3.23
C ASP A 85 -15.34 6.77 3.83
N PHE A 86 -15.64 6.58 5.11
CA PHE A 86 -15.30 5.33 5.81
C PHE A 86 -16.45 4.82 6.66
N VAL A 87 -16.67 3.50 6.64
CA VAL A 87 -17.72 2.83 7.41
C VAL A 87 -17.11 1.71 8.23
N THR A 88 -17.49 1.62 9.50
CA THR A 88 -16.95 0.62 10.43
C THR A 88 -18.01 0.12 11.40
N GLN A 89 -18.01 -1.19 11.64
CA GLN A 89 -18.73 -1.75 12.78
C GLN A 89 -17.92 -1.60 14.07
N LEU A 90 -18.62 -1.30 15.15
CA LEU A 90 -18.04 -1.31 16.48
C LEU A 90 -18.11 -2.70 17.09
N ALA A 91 -17.18 -2.97 18.01
CA ALA A 91 -17.12 -4.20 18.79
C ALA A 91 -16.99 -3.87 20.28
N LEU A 92 -17.68 -4.63 21.13
CA LEU A 92 -17.60 -4.47 22.58
C LEU A 92 -16.20 -4.89 23.06
N SER A 93 -15.57 -4.11 23.94
CA SER A 93 -14.35 -4.56 24.62
C SER A 93 -14.64 -5.67 25.63
N THR A 94 -15.79 -5.60 26.29
CA THR A 94 -16.28 -6.59 27.26
C THR A 94 -17.74 -6.89 26.93
N THR A 95 -18.08 -8.17 26.73
CA THR A 95 -19.47 -8.57 26.48
C THR A 95 -20.23 -8.68 27.79
N SER A 96 -21.55 -8.46 27.73
CA SER A 96 -22.44 -8.45 28.90
C SER A 96 -21.98 -7.51 30.04
N PRO A 97 -21.70 -6.22 29.77
CA PRO A 97 -21.37 -5.27 30.83
C PRO A 97 -22.54 -5.09 31.80
N VAL A 98 -22.22 -4.89 33.07
CA VAL A 98 -23.21 -4.62 34.12
C VAL A 98 -23.16 -3.13 34.46
N PHE A 99 -24.29 -2.45 34.24
CA PHE A 99 -24.49 -1.06 34.61
C PHE A 99 -25.52 -0.98 35.74
N ASN A 100 -25.33 -0.05 36.68
CA ASN A 100 -26.30 0.17 37.77
C ASN A 100 -27.49 1.01 37.28
N ASN A 101 -28.31 0.44 36.38
CA ASN A 101 -29.44 1.13 35.73
C ASN A 101 -30.76 0.35 35.74
N THR A 102 -30.73 -0.93 36.12
CA THR A 102 -31.88 -1.84 36.05
C THR A 102 -32.34 -2.32 37.42
N ASP A 103 -31.39 -2.55 38.34
CA ASP A 103 -31.66 -2.99 39.71
C ASP A 103 -31.78 -1.77 40.64
N PRO A 104 -32.99 -1.42 41.13
CA PRO A 104 -33.20 -0.24 41.97
C PRO A 104 -32.48 -0.29 43.31
N THR A 105 -31.95 -1.45 43.72
CA THR A 105 -31.15 -1.59 44.95
C THR A 105 -29.70 -1.15 44.77
N LYS A 106 -29.27 -0.92 43.51
CA LYS A 106 -27.88 -0.61 43.16
C LYS A 106 -27.65 0.86 42.79
N PHE A 107 -28.69 1.67 42.70
CA PHE A 107 -28.56 3.09 42.39
C PHE A 107 -29.69 3.92 43.03
N VAL A 108 -29.40 5.18 43.33
CA VAL A 108 -30.42 6.19 43.69
C VAL A 108 -30.73 7.07 42.49
N ALA A 109 -29.71 7.41 41.70
CA ALA A 109 -29.86 8.11 40.45
C ALA A 109 -29.18 7.33 39.32
N LEU A 110 -29.83 7.32 38.15
CA LEU A 110 -29.36 6.60 36.97
C LEU A 110 -27.92 7.03 36.58
N PRO A 111 -27.20 6.15 35.86
CA PRO A 111 -25.88 6.50 35.34
C PRO A 111 -25.97 7.74 34.43
N SER A 112 -24.97 8.60 34.53
CA SER A 112 -24.84 9.79 33.67
C SER A 112 -23.55 9.73 32.86
N MET A 113 -23.61 10.24 31.63
CA MET A 113 -22.44 10.30 30.73
C MET A 113 -21.67 11.59 30.99
N ASP A 114 -20.36 11.48 31.23
CA ASP A 114 -19.46 12.61 31.39
C ASP A 114 -18.92 13.03 30.02
N SER A 115 -18.28 12.09 29.30
CA SER A 115 -17.81 12.32 27.94
C SER A 115 -17.68 11.02 27.15
N VAL A 116 -17.84 11.12 25.82
CA VAL A 116 -17.54 10.04 24.88
C VAL A 116 -16.48 10.52 23.92
N VAL A 117 -15.35 9.81 23.87
CA VAL A 117 -14.18 10.22 23.08
C VAL A 117 -13.83 9.12 22.09
N LEU A 118 -13.90 9.42 20.80
CA LEU A 118 -13.31 8.61 19.75
C LEU A 118 -11.84 9.00 19.59
N ASN A 119 -10.95 8.02 19.56
CA ASN A 119 -9.52 8.21 19.40
C ASN A 119 -8.96 7.25 18.35
N ILE A 120 -8.41 7.77 17.25
CA ILE A 120 -7.74 6.97 16.21
C ILE A 120 -6.33 7.54 15.95
N PRO A 121 -5.26 6.78 16.19
CA PRO A 121 -3.90 7.28 16.07
C PRO A 121 -3.51 7.59 14.61
N TYR A 122 -2.75 8.67 14.42
CA TYR A 122 -2.12 8.96 13.13
C TYR A 122 -0.82 8.19 12.98
N TYR A 123 -0.38 7.98 11.74
CA TYR A 123 1.03 7.66 11.49
C TYR A 123 1.85 8.94 11.66
N CYS A 124 2.89 8.87 12.49
CA CYS A 124 3.77 10.01 12.74
C CYS A 124 5.16 9.56 13.16
N HIS A 125 6.13 10.44 12.95
CA HIS A 125 7.49 10.29 13.47
C HIS A 125 7.97 11.62 14.06
N ILE A 126 9.09 11.56 14.77
CA ILE A 126 9.81 12.74 15.24
C ILE A 126 11.04 12.90 14.34
N PRO A 127 11.23 14.06 13.69
CA PRO A 127 12.43 14.32 12.89
C PRO A 127 13.70 14.10 13.71
N LYS A 128 14.77 13.58 13.09
CA LYS A 128 16.01 13.25 13.81
C LYS A 128 16.66 14.48 14.48
N ASP A 129 16.58 15.63 13.82
CA ASP A 129 17.18 16.89 14.28
C ASP A 129 16.20 17.77 15.05
N ALA A 130 15.10 17.18 15.55
CA ALA A 130 14.07 17.90 16.28
C ALA A 130 14.57 18.35 17.67
N THR A 131 14.47 19.66 17.93
CA THR A 131 14.64 20.21 19.28
C THR A 131 13.37 19.94 20.11
N ILE A 132 13.54 19.32 21.27
CA ILE A 132 12.46 19.10 22.24
C ILE A 132 12.52 20.22 23.28
N THR A 133 11.48 21.05 23.34
CA THR A 133 11.35 22.15 24.31
C THR A 133 10.22 21.83 25.28
N ASP A 134 10.46 21.93 26.60
CA ASP A 134 9.47 21.70 27.66
C ASP A 134 8.73 20.34 27.57
N GLY A 135 9.43 19.33 27.05
CA GLY A 135 8.90 17.99 26.82
C GLY A 135 7.87 17.87 25.68
N VAL A 136 7.64 18.95 24.91
CA VAL A 136 6.79 18.95 23.72
C VAL A 136 7.58 18.37 22.54
N LYS A 137 7.05 17.30 21.94
CA LYS A 137 7.69 16.66 20.78
C LYS A 137 7.13 17.22 19.47
N PRO A 138 7.97 17.68 18.53
CA PRO A 138 7.50 18.20 17.24
C PRO A 138 7.23 17.04 16.27
N TYR A 139 6.05 16.43 16.40
CA TYR A 139 5.65 15.35 15.52
C TYR A 139 5.41 15.83 14.08
N VAL A 140 5.79 14.99 13.13
CA VAL A 140 5.46 15.12 11.72
C VAL A 140 4.52 13.98 11.35
N LEU A 141 3.42 14.31 10.67
CA LEU A 141 2.44 13.32 10.23
C LEU A 141 2.89 12.64 8.93
N ASP A 142 2.76 11.32 8.93
CA ASP A 142 3.08 10.44 7.80
C ASP A 142 1.82 9.92 7.13
N SER A 143 1.94 9.58 5.84
CA SER A 143 0.84 9.01 5.05
C SER A 143 -0.42 9.90 4.99
N ILE A 144 -0.21 11.22 5.05
CA ILE A 144 -1.19 12.26 4.75
C ILE A 144 -0.76 12.94 3.45
N TYR A 145 -1.71 13.10 2.54
CA TYR A 145 -1.52 13.60 1.18
C TYR A 145 -2.42 14.81 0.92
N GLY A 146 -1.97 15.70 0.04
CA GLY A 146 -2.63 16.99 -0.21
C GLY A 146 -2.05 18.12 0.64
N LYS A 147 -2.77 19.24 0.70
CA LYS A 147 -2.30 20.45 1.37
C LYS A 147 -2.27 20.28 2.89
N ALA A 148 -1.13 20.57 3.50
CA ALA A 148 -0.97 20.49 4.95
C ALA A 148 -2.00 21.39 5.66
N GLU A 149 -2.59 20.87 6.74
CA GLU A 149 -3.60 21.56 7.57
C GLU A 149 -4.85 22.06 6.79
N SER A 150 -5.07 21.56 5.57
CA SER A 150 -6.28 21.82 4.80
C SER A 150 -7.51 21.34 5.59
N LYS A 151 -8.50 22.23 5.72
CA LYS A 151 -9.72 21.95 6.47
C LYS A 151 -10.79 21.37 5.58
N PHE A 152 -11.57 20.45 6.12
CA PHE A 152 -12.79 19.91 5.52
C PHE A 152 -13.82 19.62 6.60
N LYS A 153 -15.08 19.41 6.21
CA LYS A 153 -16.13 19.05 7.16
C LYS A 153 -16.18 17.54 7.33
N LEU A 154 -15.95 17.08 8.57
CA LEU A 154 -16.10 15.70 8.99
C LEU A 154 -17.41 15.56 9.79
N SER A 155 -18.26 14.63 9.38
CA SER A 155 -19.51 14.33 10.10
C SER A 155 -19.62 12.84 10.35
N ILE A 156 -19.73 12.46 11.62
CA ILE A 156 -19.92 11.07 12.04
C ILE A 156 -21.40 10.83 12.24
N TYR A 157 -21.92 9.79 11.60
CA TYR A 157 -23.30 9.35 11.76
C TYR A 157 -23.33 7.89 12.21
N ARG A 158 -24.45 7.44 12.76
CA ARG A 158 -24.73 6.01 12.88
C ARG A 158 -25.07 5.45 11.50
N SER A 159 -24.51 4.29 11.15
CA SER A 159 -24.94 3.55 9.96
C SER A 159 -26.20 2.75 10.28
N ASN A 160 -27.15 2.68 9.35
CA ASN A 160 -28.29 1.74 9.42
C ASN A 160 -28.00 0.43 8.68
N TYR A 161 -26.87 0.33 7.99
CA TYR A 161 -26.52 -0.84 7.20
C TYR A 161 -25.74 -1.87 8.02
N TYR A 162 -26.10 -3.14 7.86
CA TYR A 162 -25.38 -4.24 8.48
C TYR A 162 -24.32 -4.81 7.54
N LEU A 163 -23.05 -4.60 7.89
CA LEU A 163 -21.94 -5.27 7.23
C LEU A 163 -21.91 -6.75 7.65
N ARG A 164 -22.18 -7.64 6.70
CA ARG A 164 -22.18 -9.09 6.88
C ARG A 164 -20.76 -9.63 6.79
N ASP A 165 -20.53 -10.77 7.43
CA ASP A 165 -19.26 -11.48 7.36
C ASP A 165 -19.18 -12.32 6.06
N LEU A 166 -20.27 -12.96 5.67
CA LEU A 166 -20.34 -13.92 4.56
C LEU A 166 -21.36 -13.53 3.49
N ASP A 167 -21.09 -13.89 2.23
CA ASP A 167 -21.98 -13.62 1.09
C ASP A 167 -23.10 -14.67 0.99
N PRO A 168 -24.38 -14.28 1.18
CA PRO A 168 -25.50 -15.21 1.03
C PRO A 168 -25.68 -15.74 -0.40
N ASN A 169 -25.19 -15.04 -1.42
CA ASN A 169 -25.32 -15.47 -2.82
C ASN A 169 -24.28 -16.54 -3.21
N GLN A 170 -23.23 -16.70 -2.40
CA GLN A 170 -22.20 -17.73 -2.57
C GLN A 170 -22.37 -18.85 -1.54
N ALA A 171 -23.63 -19.14 -1.16
CA ALA A 171 -23.97 -20.16 -0.15
C ALA A 171 -23.21 -20.00 1.19
N PHE A 172 -22.76 -18.77 1.52
CA PHE A 172 -21.93 -18.45 2.69
C PHE A 172 -20.52 -19.06 2.69
N ASP A 173 -20.01 -19.51 1.54
CA ASP A 173 -18.65 -20.07 1.41
C ASP A 173 -17.57 -18.99 1.23
N GLU A 174 -17.97 -17.77 0.85
CA GLU A 174 -17.05 -16.64 0.61
C GLU A 174 -17.37 -15.44 1.50
N GLU A 175 -16.33 -14.68 1.86
CA GLU A 175 -16.49 -13.40 2.55
C GLU A 175 -17.30 -12.41 1.70
N GLN A 176 -18.16 -11.64 2.37
CA GLN A 176 -18.93 -10.60 1.70
C GLN A 176 -18.00 -9.51 1.17
N SER A 177 -17.96 -9.37 -0.16
CA SER A 177 -17.25 -8.26 -0.80
C SER A 177 -18.10 -7.00 -0.77
N TYR A 178 -17.49 -5.91 -0.33
CA TYR A 178 -18.04 -4.55 -0.44
C TYR A 178 -17.11 -3.71 -1.29
N TYR A 179 -17.67 -2.90 -2.17
CA TYR A 179 -16.96 -2.16 -3.20
C TYR A 179 -16.85 -0.67 -2.87
N THR A 180 -15.84 -0.02 -3.45
CA THR A 180 -15.60 1.42 -3.29
C THR A 180 -16.80 2.30 -3.67
N ASP A 181 -17.65 1.85 -4.59
CA ASP A 181 -18.82 2.56 -5.11
C ASP A 181 -20.16 2.08 -4.51
N ASP A 182 -20.15 1.39 -3.36
CA ASP A 182 -21.36 0.83 -2.77
C ASP A 182 -22.31 1.89 -2.19
N ASN A 183 -23.12 2.45 -3.07
CA ASN A 183 -24.15 3.45 -2.75
C ASN A 183 -25.20 2.92 -1.77
N VAL A 184 -25.42 1.59 -1.70
CA VAL A 184 -26.36 1.02 -0.72
C VAL A 184 -25.89 1.34 0.70
N ILE A 185 -24.60 1.24 0.98
CA ILE A 185 -24.04 1.59 2.29
C ILE A 185 -24.15 3.11 2.48
N GLY A 186 -23.71 3.89 1.48
CA GLY A 186 -23.74 5.36 1.51
C GLY A 186 -25.13 5.97 1.68
N ASN A 187 -26.18 5.27 1.27
CA ASN A 187 -27.57 5.74 1.38
C ASN A 187 -28.27 5.29 2.67
N ASN A 188 -27.70 4.35 3.43
CA ASN A 188 -28.28 3.82 4.67
C ASN A 188 -27.64 4.49 5.91
N ILE A 189 -27.75 5.81 5.97
CA ILE A 189 -27.25 6.63 7.08
C ILE A 189 -28.41 7.05 7.99
N ASP A 190 -28.20 7.00 9.30
CA ASP A 190 -29.18 7.44 10.30
C ASP A 190 -29.09 8.95 10.52
N TYR A 191 -29.65 9.73 9.59
CA TYR A 191 -29.71 11.18 9.72
C TYR A 191 -30.64 11.65 10.86
N ALA A 192 -31.59 10.81 11.28
CA ALA A 192 -32.54 11.14 12.35
C ALA A 192 -31.86 11.25 13.72
N SER A 193 -30.80 10.46 13.96
CA SER A 193 -29.97 10.57 15.17
C SER A 193 -29.05 11.80 15.19
N GLY A 194 -28.98 12.57 14.10
CA GLY A 194 -28.10 13.74 14.00
C GLY A 194 -26.62 13.40 13.83
N VAL A 195 -25.78 14.45 13.81
CA VAL A 195 -24.32 14.33 13.73
C VAL A 195 -23.77 13.99 15.11
N LEU A 196 -23.01 12.90 15.21
CA LEU A 196 -22.47 12.41 16.47
C LEU A 196 -21.25 13.19 16.96
N ASN A 197 -20.41 13.75 16.09
CA ASN A 197 -19.27 14.60 16.50
C ASN A 197 -19.68 16.08 16.65
N ASN A 198 -20.62 16.35 17.58
CA ASN A 198 -21.28 17.65 17.74
C ASN A 198 -20.62 18.60 18.76
N SER A 199 -19.32 18.41 19.04
CA SER A 199 -18.53 19.33 19.87
C SER A 199 -18.61 20.78 19.38
N SER A 200 -18.58 21.74 20.30
CA SER A 200 -18.47 23.17 19.96
C SER A 200 -17.11 23.53 19.36
N ASN A 201 -16.10 22.66 19.52
CA ASN A 201 -14.80 22.80 18.89
C ASN A 201 -14.89 22.49 17.38
N THR A 202 -14.80 23.52 16.55
CA THR A 202 -14.93 23.40 15.09
C THR A 202 -13.87 22.50 14.45
N ALA A 203 -12.70 22.35 15.09
CA ALA A 203 -11.63 21.47 14.63
C ALA A 203 -11.99 19.98 14.72
N GLU A 204 -13.08 19.62 15.41
CA GLU A 204 -13.57 18.25 15.52
C GLU A 204 -14.69 17.94 14.51
N ASN A 205 -15.18 18.94 13.76
CA ASN A 205 -16.28 18.76 12.82
C ASN A 205 -16.18 19.62 11.56
N VAL A 206 -16.63 20.88 11.60
CA VAL A 206 -16.84 21.72 10.41
C VAL A 206 -15.55 22.23 9.79
N GLU A 207 -14.50 22.35 10.60
CA GLU A 207 -13.16 22.79 10.22
C GLU A 207 -12.12 21.72 10.57
N PHE A 208 -12.50 20.44 10.46
CA PHE A 208 -11.61 19.34 10.78
C PHE A 208 -10.36 19.36 9.89
N PHE A 209 -9.20 19.12 10.53
CA PHE A 209 -7.93 18.92 9.86
C PHE A 209 -7.07 17.95 10.68
N PHE A 210 -6.13 17.28 10.01
CA PHE A 210 -5.21 16.37 10.69
C PHE A 210 -4.14 17.16 11.46
N ASN A 211 -4.34 17.30 12.77
CA ASN A 211 -3.47 18.10 13.63
C ASN A 211 -2.21 17.31 14.05
N PRO A 212 -0.98 17.82 13.79
CA PRO A 212 0.27 17.18 14.18
C PRO A 212 0.62 17.36 15.67
N LYS A 213 -0.14 18.15 16.43
CA LYS A 213 0.16 18.40 17.85
C LYS A 213 -0.15 17.18 18.71
N GLU A 214 0.72 16.94 19.69
CA GLU A 214 0.47 15.95 20.73
C GLU A 214 -0.72 16.35 21.61
N HIS A 215 -1.39 15.35 22.17
CA HIS A 215 -2.45 15.59 23.15
C HIS A 215 -1.83 15.72 24.54
N LYS A 216 -2.24 16.76 25.28
CA LYS A 216 -1.87 16.95 26.69
C LYS A 216 -3.14 16.76 27.53
N THR A 217 -3.17 15.72 28.34
CA THR A 217 -4.24 15.49 29.32
C THR A 217 -3.72 15.85 30.71
N THR A 218 -4.49 16.64 31.43
CA THR A 218 -4.20 17.03 32.82
C THR A 218 -5.08 16.20 33.73
N THR A 219 -4.44 15.39 34.57
CA THR A 219 -5.05 14.71 35.71
C THR A 219 -4.63 15.40 37.00
N TYR A 220 -5.33 15.17 38.10
CA TYR A 220 -4.94 15.69 39.42
C TYR A 220 -4.57 14.53 40.34
N ASP A 221 -3.48 14.66 41.08
CA ASP A 221 -3.09 13.67 42.08
C ASP A 221 -3.91 13.79 43.37
N GLU A 222 -3.60 12.96 44.38
CA GLU A 222 -4.28 12.96 45.69
C GLU A 222 -4.16 14.29 46.45
N ASN A 223 -3.19 15.13 46.09
CA ASN A 223 -2.97 16.46 46.66
C ASN A 223 -3.57 17.59 45.80
N ASN A 224 -4.33 17.24 44.75
CA ASN A 224 -4.94 18.17 43.83
C ASN A 224 -3.92 18.95 42.95
N GLU A 225 -2.72 18.40 42.76
CA GLU A 225 -1.68 18.93 41.88
C GLU A 225 -1.82 18.39 40.45
N PRO A 226 -1.56 19.21 39.41
CA PRO A 226 -1.75 18.80 38.02
C PRO A 226 -0.62 17.86 37.55
N VAL A 227 -0.98 16.62 37.25
CA VAL A 227 -0.16 15.63 36.57
C VAL A 227 -0.45 15.64 35.08
N TYR A 228 0.57 15.86 34.25
CA TYR A 228 0.41 15.93 32.80
C TYR A 228 0.82 14.61 32.12
N THR A 229 -0.11 14.01 31.38
CA THR A 229 0.17 12.89 30.48
C THR A 229 0.12 13.38 29.03
N ARG A 230 1.19 13.13 28.27
CA ARG A 230 1.30 13.49 26.85
C ARG A 230 1.16 12.23 25.99
N SER A 231 0.39 12.29 24.92
CA SER A 231 0.26 11.20 23.95
C SER A 231 0.49 11.69 22.52
N ALA A 232 0.93 10.78 21.64
CA ALA A 232 1.16 11.09 20.24
C ALA A 232 -0.11 11.62 19.54
N PRO A 233 0.04 12.34 18.41
CA PRO A 233 -1.10 12.88 17.66
C PRO A 233 -2.09 11.81 17.21
N SER A 234 -3.38 12.13 17.32
CA SER A 234 -4.48 11.26 16.94
C SER A 234 -5.71 12.06 16.56
N MET A 235 -6.60 11.47 15.77
CA MET A 235 -7.95 11.97 15.57
C MET A 235 -8.74 11.73 16.85
N ARG A 236 -8.89 12.78 17.65
CA ARG A 236 -9.61 12.77 18.92
C ARG A 236 -10.87 13.62 18.78
N LEU A 237 -12.03 12.98 18.82
CA LEU A 237 -13.33 13.62 18.61
C LEU A 237 -14.25 13.35 19.79
N HIS A 238 -14.91 14.39 20.30
CA HIS A 238 -15.99 14.24 21.27
C HIS A 238 -17.27 13.87 20.54
N LEU A 239 -17.89 12.78 20.97
CA LEU A 239 -19.13 12.27 20.42
C LEU A 239 -20.33 12.60 21.32
N ASP A 240 -21.54 12.52 20.75
CA ASP A 240 -22.78 12.85 21.43
C ASP A 240 -23.01 11.95 22.66
N ASN A 241 -22.94 12.58 23.84
CA ASN A 241 -23.06 11.89 25.12
C ASN A 241 -24.40 11.18 25.28
N GLN A 242 -25.50 11.80 24.85
CA GLN A 242 -26.86 11.29 25.06
C GLN A 242 -27.12 10.06 24.20
N PHE A 243 -26.71 10.11 22.93
CA PHE A 243 -26.81 9.00 22.00
C PHE A 243 -26.11 7.75 22.53
N PHE A 244 -24.88 7.88 23.05
CA PHE A 244 -24.15 6.73 23.60
C PHE A 244 -24.68 6.29 24.97
N LEU A 245 -25.19 7.22 25.80
CA LEU A 245 -25.91 6.86 27.02
C LEU A 245 -27.10 5.95 26.67
N ASP A 246 -27.91 6.33 25.68
CA ASP A 246 -29.10 5.59 25.29
C ASP A 246 -28.79 4.26 24.61
N LYS A 247 -27.79 4.24 23.73
CA LYS A 247 -27.43 3.04 22.94
C LYS A 247 -26.57 2.03 23.69
N ILE A 248 -25.80 2.45 24.70
CA ILE A 248 -24.86 1.55 25.40
C ILE A 248 -25.25 1.36 26.86
N ILE A 249 -25.56 2.41 27.60
CA ILE A 249 -25.81 2.26 29.03
C ILE A 249 -27.28 1.91 29.27
N SER A 250 -28.23 2.68 28.71
CA SER A 250 -29.67 2.52 28.95
C SER A 250 -30.34 1.43 28.10
N THR A 251 -29.59 0.73 27.25
CA THR A 251 -30.13 -0.33 26.38
C THR A 251 -30.37 -1.64 27.16
N PRO A 252 -31.33 -2.49 26.74
CA PRO A 252 -31.45 -3.83 27.29
C PRO A 252 -30.14 -4.62 27.19
N THR A 253 -29.74 -5.28 28.28
CA THR A 253 -28.48 -6.05 28.36
C THR A 253 -28.37 -7.15 27.29
N ALA A 254 -29.50 -7.67 26.81
CA ALA A 254 -29.56 -8.59 25.68
C ALA A 254 -28.86 -8.05 24.42
N ASN A 255 -28.93 -6.74 24.15
CA ASN A 255 -28.28 -6.12 23.00
C ASN A 255 -26.74 -6.11 23.10
N LEU A 256 -26.20 -6.27 24.31
CA LEU A 256 -24.76 -6.28 24.61
C LEU A 256 -24.23 -7.66 25.00
N SER A 257 -25.07 -8.70 24.89
CA SER A 257 -24.78 -10.06 25.33
C SER A 257 -23.66 -10.73 24.54
N SER A 258 -23.56 -10.42 23.24
CA SER A 258 -22.56 -10.98 22.34
C SER A 258 -22.17 -9.97 21.26
N GLN A 259 -21.03 -10.20 20.59
CA GLN A 259 -20.59 -9.36 19.48
C GLN A 259 -21.58 -9.39 18.31
N ALA A 260 -22.17 -10.56 18.00
CA ALA A 260 -23.14 -10.68 16.92
C ALA A 260 -24.42 -9.88 17.20
N THR A 261 -24.94 -9.98 18.43
CA THR A 261 -26.12 -9.20 18.84
C THR A 261 -25.84 -7.70 18.80
N PHE A 262 -24.69 -7.28 19.30
CA PHE A 262 -24.30 -5.87 19.32
C PHE A 262 -24.08 -5.30 17.91
N LYS A 263 -23.36 -6.01 17.04
CA LYS A 263 -23.18 -5.61 15.64
C LYS A 263 -24.53 -5.48 14.91
N ASN A 264 -25.48 -6.38 15.20
CA ASN A 264 -26.83 -6.31 14.63
C ASN A 264 -27.64 -5.13 15.20
N TYR A 265 -27.49 -4.80 16.47
CA TYR A 265 -28.19 -3.68 17.12
C TYR A 265 -27.62 -2.31 16.73
N PHE A 266 -26.31 -2.12 16.91
CA PHE A 266 -25.63 -0.83 16.74
C PHE A 266 -25.33 -0.51 15.27
N ARG A 267 -25.12 -1.55 14.43
CA ARG A 267 -24.80 -1.52 12.99
C ARG A 267 -23.45 -0.90 12.62
N GLY A 268 -23.08 0.24 13.18
CA GLY A 268 -21.76 0.85 12.98
C GLY A 268 -21.79 2.38 12.90
N LEU A 269 -20.63 2.95 12.53
CA LEU A 269 -20.44 4.38 12.30
C LEU A 269 -20.11 4.64 10.83
N TYR A 270 -20.59 5.78 10.32
CA TYR A 270 -20.29 6.31 9.01
C TYR A 270 -19.53 7.64 9.17
N PHE A 271 -18.31 7.70 8.66
CA PHE A 271 -17.47 8.88 8.62
C PHE A 271 -17.67 9.55 7.26
N GLN A 272 -18.44 10.64 7.24
CA GLN A 272 -18.72 11.40 6.05
C GLN A 272 -17.76 12.58 5.91
N VAL A 273 -17.13 12.68 4.75
CA VAL A 273 -16.29 13.81 4.37
C VAL A 273 -17.04 14.72 3.41
N GLN A 274 -17.00 16.02 3.68
CA GLN A 274 -17.56 17.07 2.82
C GLN A 274 -16.52 18.16 2.56
N SER A 275 -16.35 18.55 1.30
CA SER A 275 -15.46 19.64 0.93
C SER A 275 -16.01 20.99 1.39
N THR A 276 -15.13 21.86 1.87
CA THR A 276 -15.43 23.27 2.17
C THR A 276 -14.95 24.21 1.08
N GLY A 277 -14.62 23.69 -0.12
CA GLY A 277 -14.03 24.45 -1.23
C GLY A 277 -12.50 24.56 -1.19
N ASN A 278 -11.86 23.97 -0.19
CA ASN A 278 -10.41 23.87 -0.09
C ASN A 278 -9.87 22.70 -0.92
N GLU A 279 -8.55 22.68 -1.16
CA GLU A 279 -7.82 21.61 -1.86
C GLU A 279 -7.92 20.24 -1.16
N GLY A 280 -8.40 20.22 0.10
CA GLY A 280 -8.52 19.02 0.91
C GLY A 280 -7.17 18.45 1.37
N ASN A 281 -7.27 17.43 2.21
CA ASN A 281 -6.20 16.50 2.53
C ASN A 281 -6.81 15.12 2.76
N MET A 282 -6.02 14.07 2.58
CA MET A 282 -6.43 12.69 2.78
C MET A 282 -5.39 11.97 3.63
N ALA A 283 -5.84 11.33 4.70
CA ALA A 283 -5.00 10.51 5.54
C ALA A 283 -5.26 9.03 5.25
N MET A 284 -4.18 8.25 5.19
CA MET A 284 -4.23 6.80 5.20
C MET A 284 -4.13 6.32 6.64
N MET A 285 -5.21 5.78 7.19
CA MET A 285 -5.36 5.53 8.63
C MET A 285 -5.64 4.06 8.92
N ASN A 286 -5.11 3.58 10.05
CA ASN A 286 -5.46 2.27 10.60
C ASN A 286 -6.55 2.44 11.67
N PHE A 287 -7.81 2.36 11.24
CA PHE A 287 -8.97 2.51 12.11
C PHE A 287 -9.09 1.39 13.15
N ALA A 288 -8.56 0.19 12.87
CA ALA A 288 -8.61 -0.93 13.81
C ALA A 288 -7.76 -0.71 15.09
N LYS A 289 -6.85 0.27 15.07
CA LYS A 289 -6.11 0.75 16.26
C LYS A 289 -6.86 1.79 17.08
N GLY A 290 -8.01 2.26 16.59
CA GLY A 290 -8.83 3.23 17.31
C GLY A 290 -9.79 2.59 18.31
N ASP A 291 -10.26 3.42 19.22
CA ASP A 291 -11.24 3.10 20.25
C ASP A 291 -12.21 4.27 20.48
N ILE A 292 -13.36 3.95 21.07
CA ILE A 292 -14.29 4.92 21.64
C ILE A 292 -14.36 4.63 23.13
N THR A 293 -13.94 5.59 23.93
CA THR A 293 -13.97 5.49 25.39
C THR A 293 -15.13 6.32 25.93
N LEU A 294 -16.05 5.65 26.63
CA LEU A 294 -17.19 6.24 27.33
C LEU A 294 -16.78 6.45 28.79
N TYR A 295 -16.75 7.70 29.24
CA TYR A 295 -16.56 8.07 30.63
C TYR A 295 -17.94 8.36 31.23
N TYR A 296 -18.34 7.57 32.22
CA TYR A 296 -19.66 7.68 32.85
C TYR A 296 -19.55 7.60 34.37
N LYS A 297 -20.58 8.07 35.06
CA LYS A 297 -20.66 8.01 36.51
C LYS A 297 -21.90 7.25 36.94
N GLU A 298 -21.74 6.30 37.84
CA GLU A 298 -22.85 5.54 38.45
C GLU A 298 -22.73 5.52 39.96
N ASP A 299 -23.83 5.23 40.63
CA ASP A 299 -23.85 5.12 42.09
C ASP A 299 -23.22 3.79 42.53
N LYS A 300 -22.47 3.85 43.62
CA LYS A 300 -21.98 2.72 44.40
C LYS A 300 -22.62 2.81 45.78
N ILE A 301 -23.48 1.84 46.10
CA ILE A 301 -24.17 1.75 47.38
C ILE A 301 -23.41 0.77 48.26
N THR A 302 -22.96 1.22 49.43
CA THR A 302 -22.26 0.40 50.43
C THR A 302 -22.98 0.46 51.79
N PRO A 303 -23.08 -0.66 52.53
CA PRO A 303 -23.59 -0.62 53.91
C PRO A 303 -22.68 0.25 54.79
N ASP A 304 -23.25 1.16 55.58
CA ASP A 304 -22.47 2.11 56.39
C ASP A 304 -21.89 1.47 57.67
N ASN A 305 -22.47 0.36 58.16
CA ASN A 305 -21.90 -0.42 59.27
C ASN A 305 -22.24 -1.93 59.16
N PRO A 306 -21.25 -2.84 59.07
CA PRO A 306 -21.51 -4.28 59.01
C PRO A 306 -21.98 -4.91 60.34
N SER A 307 -22.07 -4.13 61.44
CA SER A 307 -22.25 -4.66 62.81
C SER A 307 -23.54 -4.23 63.53
N THR A 308 -24.40 -3.40 62.94
CA THR A 308 -25.67 -2.96 63.56
C THR A 308 -26.86 -3.22 62.65
N THR A 309 -27.92 -3.84 63.19
CA THR A 309 -29.10 -4.31 62.43
C THR A 309 -30.25 -3.29 62.38
N THR A 310 -30.07 -2.04 62.84
CA THR A 310 -31.21 -1.15 63.13
C THR A 310 -31.20 0.24 62.50
N VAL A 311 -30.30 0.59 61.59
CA VAL A 311 -30.54 1.73 60.68
C VAL A 311 -30.01 1.37 59.31
N ASN A 312 -30.89 1.34 58.30
CA ASN A 312 -30.55 1.25 56.89
C ASN A 312 -29.86 2.55 56.42
N GLU A 313 -28.72 2.89 57.01
CA GLU A 313 -27.83 3.91 56.47
C GLU A 313 -26.98 3.22 55.39
N TYR A 314 -27.33 3.53 54.15
CA TYR A 314 -26.52 3.18 52.99
C TYR A 314 -25.71 4.40 52.61
N LYS A 315 -24.40 4.23 52.46
CA LYS A 315 -23.54 5.25 51.86
C LYS A 315 -23.65 5.14 50.34
N VAL A 316 -24.03 6.24 49.70
CA VAL A 316 -24.10 6.35 48.23
C VAL A 316 -22.95 7.21 47.74
N GLU A 317 -22.07 6.62 46.93
CA GLU A 317 -20.94 7.31 46.30
C GLU A 317 -21.11 7.33 44.79
N ARG A 318 -20.97 8.50 44.15
CA ARG A 318 -20.98 8.60 42.68
C ARG A 318 -19.57 8.30 42.15
N ILE A 319 -19.37 7.14 41.55
CA ILE A 319 -18.07 6.67 41.07
C ILE A 319 -17.91 6.88 39.57
N SER A 320 -16.74 7.31 39.14
CA SER A 320 -16.36 7.41 37.72
C SER A 320 -15.92 6.04 37.20
N LYS A 321 -16.47 5.63 36.05
CA LYS A 321 -16.13 4.39 35.35
C LYS A 321 -15.91 4.66 33.87
N THR A 322 -15.23 3.72 33.23
CA THR A 322 -15.01 3.74 31.79
C THR A 322 -15.55 2.48 31.14
N TYR A 323 -16.02 2.63 29.90
CA TYR A 323 -16.36 1.52 29.04
C TYR A 323 -15.84 1.77 27.63
N VAL A 324 -15.20 0.78 27.03
CA VAL A 324 -14.49 0.94 25.76
C VAL A 324 -15.20 0.17 24.66
N LEU A 325 -15.38 0.81 23.51
CA LEU A 325 -15.75 0.18 22.25
C LEU A 325 -14.53 0.20 21.33
N THR A 326 -14.31 -0.86 20.58
CA THR A 326 -13.21 -0.96 19.61
C THR A 326 -13.76 -0.92 18.19
N LEU A 327 -12.98 -0.42 17.24
CA LEU A 327 -13.34 -0.37 15.82
C LEU A 327 -12.96 -1.69 15.11
N LYS A 328 -13.14 -2.84 15.78
CA LYS A 328 -12.71 -4.18 15.34
C LYS A 328 -13.83 -5.02 14.71
N GLY A 329 -14.70 -4.42 13.93
CA GLY A 329 -15.68 -5.14 13.12
C GLY A 329 -15.41 -4.96 11.63
N ASN A 330 -16.39 -5.32 10.79
CA ASN A 330 -16.21 -5.22 9.35
C ASN A 330 -16.15 -3.74 8.97
N THR A 331 -15.33 -3.43 7.98
CA THR A 331 -15.10 -2.06 7.53
C THR A 331 -15.20 -1.97 6.02
N VAL A 332 -15.57 -0.79 5.53
CA VAL A 332 -15.64 -0.51 4.09
C VAL A 332 -15.12 0.90 3.85
N SER A 333 -14.22 1.04 2.89
CA SER A 333 -13.82 2.35 2.36
C SER A 333 -14.63 2.67 1.11
N LEU A 334 -15.40 3.76 1.16
CA LEU A 334 -16.18 4.26 0.03
C LEU A 334 -15.38 5.37 -0.64
N GLN A 335 -15.15 5.26 -1.94
CA GLN A 335 -14.31 6.19 -2.70
C GLN A 335 -15.08 6.69 -3.92
N ASN A 336 -14.96 8.00 -4.16
CA ASN A 336 -15.53 8.63 -5.35
C ASN A 336 -14.48 9.50 -6.02
N ASN A 337 -14.23 9.27 -7.31
CA ASN A 337 -13.36 10.12 -8.12
C ASN A 337 -14.20 11.09 -8.95
N TYR A 338 -13.76 12.33 -9.06
CA TYR A 338 -14.44 13.39 -9.82
C TYR A 338 -13.41 14.37 -10.38
N ASN A 339 -13.84 15.25 -11.29
CA ASN A 339 -12.96 16.20 -12.00
C ASN A 339 -11.73 15.52 -12.62
N LEU A 340 -11.93 14.35 -13.24
CA LEU A 340 -10.85 13.56 -13.82
C LEU A 340 -10.15 14.32 -14.93
N ASN A 341 -8.82 14.22 -14.97
CA ASN A 341 -8.02 14.85 -16.02
C ASN A 341 -8.39 14.24 -17.40
N PRO A 342 -8.69 15.05 -18.44
CA PRO A 342 -9.06 14.52 -19.76
C PRO A 342 -8.01 13.60 -20.38
N ASN A 343 -6.72 13.89 -20.19
CA ASN A 343 -5.63 13.04 -20.70
C ASN A 343 -5.62 11.67 -19.99
N TYR A 344 -5.91 11.66 -18.69
CA TYR A 344 -6.06 10.44 -17.92
C TYR A 344 -7.24 9.61 -18.41
N VAL A 345 -8.42 10.22 -18.54
CA VAL A 345 -9.65 9.56 -19.05
C VAL A 345 -9.43 9.00 -20.45
N TYR A 346 -8.77 9.77 -21.33
CA TYR A 346 -8.42 9.31 -22.66
C TYR A 346 -7.45 8.11 -22.62
N GLY A 347 -6.40 8.17 -21.80
CA GLY A 347 -5.39 7.12 -21.71
C GLY A 347 -5.91 5.77 -21.19
N ILE A 348 -6.83 5.79 -20.22
CA ILE A 348 -7.39 4.56 -19.63
C ILE A 348 -8.55 3.96 -20.43
N ASN A 349 -9.05 4.67 -21.45
CA ASN A 349 -10.14 4.16 -22.28
C ASN A 349 -9.67 2.91 -23.06
N PRO A 350 -10.33 1.75 -22.91
CA PRO A 350 -9.94 0.53 -23.61
C PRO A 350 -9.85 0.69 -25.14
N ALA A 351 -10.70 1.52 -25.74
CA ALA A 351 -10.67 1.77 -27.19
C ALA A 351 -9.33 2.33 -27.68
N ASN A 352 -8.65 3.11 -26.83
CA ASN A 352 -7.36 3.74 -27.15
C ASN A 352 -6.15 2.83 -26.86
N ASN A 353 -6.38 1.66 -26.25
CA ASN A 353 -5.32 0.71 -25.88
C ASN A 353 -5.18 -0.45 -26.89
N SER A 354 -5.78 -0.31 -28.07
CA SER A 354 -5.82 -1.35 -29.12
C SER A 354 -4.58 -1.36 -30.03
N ASN A 355 -3.65 -0.41 -29.89
CA ASN A 355 -2.46 -0.32 -30.73
C ASN A 355 -1.54 -1.54 -30.51
N PRO A 356 -1.15 -2.27 -31.57
CA PRO A 356 -0.16 -3.35 -31.48
C PRO A 356 1.17 -2.93 -30.82
N ALA A 357 1.60 -1.67 -30.97
CA ALA A 357 2.81 -1.13 -30.36
C ALA A 357 2.66 -0.79 -28.85
N GLY A 358 1.44 -0.87 -28.30
CA GLY A 358 1.10 -0.46 -26.94
C GLY A 358 0.72 1.01 -26.84
N ALA A 359 0.79 1.58 -25.64
CA ALA A 359 0.45 2.98 -25.36
C ALA A 359 1.73 3.84 -25.26
N GLY A 360 1.66 5.10 -25.66
CA GLY A 360 2.78 6.06 -25.52
C GLY A 360 2.96 6.59 -24.10
N LYS A 361 1.88 6.59 -23.29
CA LYS A 361 1.91 6.92 -21.85
C LYS A 361 1.15 5.88 -21.05
N LEU A 362 1.68 5.54 -19.88
CA LEU A 362 1.06 4.64 -18.92
C LEU A 362 0.60 5.42 -17.69
N PHE A 363 -0.68 5.33 -17.36
CA PHE A 363 -1.30 5.99 -16.23
C PHE A 363 -1.53 4.95 -15.14
N LEU A 364 -0.89 5.15 -13.99
CA LEU A 364 -1.08 4.32 -12.81
C LEU A 364 -1.77 5.13 -11.74
N LYS A 365 -2.89 4.63 -11.20
CA LYS A 365 -3.59 5.27 -10.07
C LYS A 365 -4.12 4.18 -9.12
N GLY A 366 -3.82 4.31 -7.83
CA GLY A 366 -4.34 3.40 -6.81
C GLY A 366 -5.81 3.63 -6.45
N GLY A 367 -6.33 2.78 -5.57
CA GLY A 367 -7.75 2.75 -5.20
C GLY A 367 -8.64 2.32 -6.38
N GLN A 368 -9.78 3.00 -6.55
CA GLN A 368 -10.58 2.93 -7.77
C GLN A 368 -9.89 3.74 -8.87
N GLY A 369 -8.88 3.17 -9.51
CA GLY A 369 -8.03 3.84 -10.48
C GLY A 369 -7.70 2.98 -11.68
N SER A 370 -6.42 2.92 -12.03
CA SER A 370 -5.93 2.25 -13.23
C SER A 370 -4.57 1.61 -13.00
N MET A 371 -4.25 0.65 -13.85
CA MET A 371 -2.99 -0.07 -13.88
C MET A 371 -2.45 -0.13 -15.30
N ALA A 372 -1.20 -0.54 -15.46
CA ALA A 372 -0.65 -0.90 -16.77
C ALA A 372 -0.53 -2.42 -16.89
N VAL A 373 -0.84 -2.94 -18.08
CA VAL A 373 -0.55 -4.31 -18.47
C VAL A 373 0.75 -4.30 -19.26
N VAL A 374 1.68 -5.20 -18.92
CA VAL A 374 3.00 -5.32 -19.54
C VAL A 374 3.17 -6.74 -20.06
N GLU A 375 3.43 -6.88 -21.35
CA GLU A 375 3.77 -8.14 -22.03
C GLU A 375 5.25 -8.08 -22.42
N ILE A 376 6.07 -8.92 -21.76
CA ILE A 376 7.54 -8.87 -21.86
C ILE A 376 8.13 -9.65 -23.04
N PHE A 377 7.35 -10.56 -23.63
CA PHE A 377 7.70 -11.30 -24.84
C PHE A 377 6.48 -11.31 -25.77
N SER A 378 6.73 -11.20 -27.08
CA SER A 378 5.67 -11.25 -28.07
C SER A 378 4.92 -12.60 -28.08
N LYS A 379 3.64 -12.60 -28.46
CA LYS A 379 2.86 -13.82 -28.69
C LYS A 379 3.16 -14.48 -30.05
N THR A 380 4.10 -13.93 -30.81
CA THR A 380 4.53 -14.48 -32.08
C THR A 380 5.26 -15.79 -31.84
N ASP A 381 4.70 -16.85 -32.38
CA ASP A 381 5.21 -18.21 -32.38
C ASP A 381 5.07 -18.72 -33.82
N LEU A 382 6.07 -18.40 -34.65
CA LEU A 382 6.14 -18.82 -36.04
C LEU A 382 7.09 -20.01 -36.21
N LYS A 383 7.97 -20.24 -35.24
CA LYS A 383 8.96 -21.31 -35.21
C LYS A 383 9.04 -21.91 -33.82
N GLY A 384 9.31 -23.20 -33.76
CA GLY A 384 9.85 -23.86 -32.58
C GLY A 384 11.28 -24.32 -32.83
N LEU A 385 12.09 -24.48 -31.79
CA LEU A 385 13.43 -25.06 -31.90
C LEU A 385 13.51 -26.35 -31.08
N ALA A 386 13.75 -27.48 -31.75
CA ALA A 386 13.96 -28.78 -31.10
C ALA A 386 15.40 -29.25 -31.27
N LEU A 387 15.92 -30.00 -30.29
CA LEU A 387 17.26 -30.58 -30.40
C LEU A 387 17.31 -31.51 -31.61
N ASN A 388 18.29 -31.31 -32.49
CA ASN A 388 18.49 -32.19 -33.62
C ASN A 388 18.95 -33.56 -33.10
N PRO A 389 18.21 -34.66 -33.33
CA PRO A 389 18.61 -35.99 -32.87
C PRO A 389 19.92 -36.46 -33.51
N ASP A 390 20.27 -35.92 -34.67
CA ASP A 390 21.50 -36.22 -35.40
C ASP A 390 22.66 -35.30 -35.00
N TYR A 391 22.45 -34.40 -34.02
CA TYR A 391 23.49 -33.51 -33.54
C TYR A 391 24.66 -34.28 -32.93
N ASN A 392 25.79 -34.25 -33.64
CA ASN A 392 27.05 -34.79 -33.15
C ASN A 392 28.08 -33.67 -32.97
N PRO A 393 28.47 -33.33 -31.73
CA PRO A 393 29.47 -32.28 -31.46
C PRO A 393 30.90 -32.68 -31.85
N ASN A 394 31.14 -33.96 -32.15
CA ASN A 394 32.47 -34.52 -32.43
C ASN A 394 32.71 -34.84 -33.92
N LEU A 395 31.91 -34.29 -34.85
CA LEU A 395 32.13 -34.53 -36.28
C LEU A 395 33.47 -33.92 -36.75
N PRO A 396 34.34 -34.71 -37.41
CA PRO A 396 35.59 -34.20 -37.96
C PRO A 396 35.34 -33.25 -39.15
N ILE A 397 36.06 -32.14 -39.20
CA ILE A 397 36.01 -31.16 -40.30
C ILE A 397 36.80 -31.74 -41.49
N ASN A 398 36.17 -31.88 -42.65
CA ASN A 398 36.81 -32.29 -43.89
C ASN A 398 36.24 -31.51 -45.10
N ASP A 399 36.91 -31.58 -46.25
CA ASP A 399 36.61 -30.79 -47.46
C ASP A 399 35.21 -31.05 -48.09
N GLY A 400 34.44 -32.02 -47.56
CA GLY A 400 33.03 -32.25 -47.90
C GLY A 400 32.03 -31.56 -46.96
N ASN A 401 32.50 -30.98 -45.85
CA ASN A 401 31.72 -30.27 -44.84
C ASN A 401 32.28 -28.85 -44.66
N SER A 402 32.08 -28.02 -45.68
CA SER A 402 32.48 -26.62 -45.67
C SER A 402 31.73 -25.85 -44.59
N LYS A 403 32.45 -25.41 -43.56
CA LYS A 403 32.07 -24.25 -42.75
C LYS A 403 32.04 -23.04 -43.70
N TYR A 404 31.06 -22.15 -43.51
CA TYR A 404 30.95 -20.80 -44.08
C TYR A 404 30.35 -20.67 -45.48
N LEU A 405 29.02 -20.44 -45.54
CA LEU A 405 28.41 -19.33 -46.28
C LEU A 405 27.03 -19.05 -45.64
N ILE A 406 26.90 -18.00 -44.83
CA ILE A 406 25.63 -17.28 -44.70
C ILE A 406 25.83 -15.96 -45.45
N SER A 407 24.80 -15.58 -46.21
CA SER A 407 24.56 -14.26 -46.81
C SER A 407 25.18 -13.09 -46.02
N PRO A 408 25.60 -11.97 -46.66
CA PRO A 408 26.54 -10.98 -46.11
C PRO A 408 26.18 -10.24 -44.79
N ASP A 409 25.05 -10.53 -44.13
CA ASP A 409 24.51 -9.70 -43.02
C ASP A 409 24.18 -10.45 -41.71
N TYR A 410 25.03 -11.33 -41.18
CA TYR A 410 24.92 -11.73 -39.74
C TYR A 410 26.22 -12.29 -39.14
N ASN A 411 26.62 -11.86 -37.92
CA ASN A 411 27.95 -12.14 -37.35
C ASN A 411 28.03 -12.92 -36.00
N SER A 412 28.95 -13.90 -36.03
CA SER A 412 29.91 -14.50 -35.07
C SER A 412 29.56 -14.78 -33.61
N SER A 413 29.16 -16.02 -33.29
CA SER A 413 29.80 -16.82 -32.23
C SER A 413 29.41 -18.31 -32.33
N LEU A 414 29.89 -18.96 -33.40
CA LEU A 414 29.80 -20.37 -33.85
C LEU A 414 28.63 -20.78 -34.76
N PRO A 415 28.89 -21.73 -35.70
CA PRO A 415 28.15 -21.86 -36.93
C PRO A 415 27.00 -22.87 -36.81
N ILE A 416 25.87 -22.49 -37.38
CA ILE A 416 24.90 -23.44 -37.91
C ILE A 416 25.62 -24.11 -39.10
N SER A 417 25.82 -25.42 -39.04
CA SER A 417 26.07 -26.19 -40.26
C SER A 417 24.71 -26.49 -40.86
N ASP A 418 24.45 -26.12 -42.11
CA ASP A 418 23.21 -26.52 -42.82
C ASP A 418 23.07 -28.05 -42.86
N THR A 419 24.16 -28.79 -42.62
CA THR A 419 24.21 -30.25 -42.57
C THR A 419 24.22 -30.87 -41.16
N ASN A 420 24.40 -30.08 -40.09
CA ASN A 420 24.37 -30.55 -38.69
C ASN A 420 24.05 -29.42 -37.69
N PRO A 421 22.84 -28.82 -37.76
CA PRO A 421 22.46 -27.79 -36.81
C PRO A 421 22.20 -28.42 -35.43
N LYS A 422 22.58 -27.74 -34.33
CA LYS A 422 22.27 -28.19 -32.96
C LYS A 422 20.77 -28.26 -32.69
N TYR A 423 20.03 -27.32 -33.28
CA TYR A 423 18.58 -27.23 -33.18
C TYR A 423 17.97 -27.19 -34.58
N VAL A 424 16.88 -27.92 -34.79
CA VAL A 424 16.06 -27.87 -36.00
C VAL A 424 14.83 -27.00 -35.78
N ILE A 425 14.42 -26.26 -36.81
CA ILE A 425 13.18 -25.50 -36.78
C ILE A 425 12.02 -26.50 -36.85
N THR A 426 11.28 -26.61 -35.77
CA THR A 426 9.94 -27.20 -35.76
C THR A 426 8.93 -26.10 -36.09
N GLY A 427 7.72 -26.48 -36.51
CA GLY A 427 6.62 -25.51 -36.57
C GLY A 427 6.31 -24.90 -35.19
N PRO A 428 5.29 -24.03 -35.11
CA PRO A 428 4.89 -23.37 -33.87
C PRO A 428 4.73 -24.35 -32.69
N ASN A 429 5.28 -24.00 -31.52
CA ASN A 429 5.38 -24.90 -30.36
C ASN A 429 4.71 -24.36 -29.07
N GLY A 430 4.02 -23.22 -29.15
CA GLY A 430 3.40 -22.53 -28.02
C GLY A 430 4.34 -21.64 -27.22
N VAL A 431 5.59 -21.45 -27.67
CA VAL A 431 6.61 -20.60 -27.04
C VAL A 431 6.90 -19.42 -27.95
N SER A 432 7.15 -18.25 -27.36
CA SER A 432 7.55 -17.06 -28.12
C SER A 432 8.86 -17.31 -28.86
N ASP A 433 8.94 -16.92 -30.12
CA ASP A 433 10.15 -17.03 -30.96
C ASP A 433 11.39 -16.45 -30.24
N GLU A 434 11.21 -15.37 -29.47
CA GLU A 434 12.26 -14.72 -28.68
C GLU A 434 12.81 -15.60 -27.56
N ILE A 435 11.96 -16.39 -26.90
CA ILE A 435 12.36 -17.30 -25.83
C ILE A 435 13.12 -18.48 -26.45
N ASP A 436 12.64 -18.99 -27.58
CA ASP A 436 13.30 -20.06 -28.30
C ASP A 436 14.68 -19.66 -28.82
N ASP A 437 14.84 -18.41 -29.30
CA ASP A 437 16.16 -17.90 -29.67
C ASP A 437 17.10 -17.82 -28.46
N ILE A 438 16.61 -17.43 -27.28
CA ILE A 438 17.43 -17.41 -26.05
C ILE A 438 17.84 -18.83 -25.64
N ARG A 439 16.92 -19.80 -25.75
CA ARG A 439 17.18 -21.22 -25.45
C ARG A 439 18.19 -21.84 -26.42
N ALA A 440 18.03 -21.58 -27.72
CA ALA A 440 18.89 -22.15 -28.75
C ALA A 440 20.32 -21.62 -28.68
N ASN A 441 20.52 -20.40 -28.18
CA ASN A 441 21.86 -19.85 -27.97
C ASN A 441 22.46 -20.21 -26.59
N ASP A 442 21.76 -21.00 -25.76
CA ASP A 442 22.17 -21.38 -24.40
C ASP A 442 22.59 -20.19 -23.52
N TRP A 443 21.93 -19.03 -23.67
CA TRP A 443 22.29 -17.84 -22.92
C TRP A 443 21.96 -18.00 -21.42
N LEU A 444 22.94 -17.71 -20.57
CA LEU A 444 22.72 -17.68 -19.13
C LEU A 444 22.29 -16.28 -18.70
N ILE A 445 21.02 -16.12 -18.32
CA ILE A 445 20.49 -14.85 -17.82
C ILE A 445 21.09 -14.53 -16.45
N ASN A 446 21.87 -13.46 -16.36
CA ASN A 446 22.46 -12.97 -15.12
C ASN A 446 21.50 -12.04 -14.38
N GLU A 447 20.89 -11.11 -15.12
CA GLU A 447 19.95 -10.13 -14.57
C GLU A 447 18.94 -9.73 -15.65
N ALA A 448 17.69 -9.51 -15.23
CA ALA A 448 16.66 -8.92 -16.09
C ALA A 448 15.88 -7.87 -15.30
N ASN A 449 15.70 -6.69 -15.90
CA ASN A 449 15.03 -5.56 -15.29
C ASN A 449 14.03 -4.89 -16.24
N LEU A 450 12.99 -4.32 -15.66
CA LEU A 450 12.10 -3.35 -16.31
C LEU A 450 12.34 -1.98 -15.69
N THR A 451 12.69 -1.02 -16.52
CA THR A 451 12.89 0.38 -16.12
C THR A 451 11.75 1.23 -16.66
N PHE A 452 11.03 1.89 -15.75
CA PHE A 452 9.90 2.75 -16.03
C PHE A 452 10.29 4.21 -15.79
N THR A 453 10.27 5.03 -16.83
CA THR A 453 10.61 6.45 -16.72
C THR A 453 9.36 7.27 -16.46
N ILE A 454 9.42 8.20 -15.51
CA ILE A 454 8.31 9.10 -15.18
C ILE A 454 8.20 10.20 -16.24
N ASP A 455 6.97 10.48 -16.70
CA ASP A 455 6.68 11.69 -17.48
C ASP A 455 6.63 12.89 -16.55
N ALA A 456 7.83 13.41 -16.25
CA ALA A 456 8.00 14.55 -15.35
C ALA A 456 7.15 15.75 -15.79
N GLY A 457 6.95 15.96 -17.09
CA GLY A 457 6.14 17.05 -17.66
C GLY A 457 4.67 16.98 -17.28
N SER A 458 4.07 15.79 -17.38
CA SER A 458 2.67 15.58 -16.94
C SER A 458 2.54 15.53 -15.41
N MET A 459 3.65 15.32 -14.71
CA MET A 459 3.71 15.22 -13.26
C MET A 459 4.26 16.50 -12.58
N GLN A 460 4.40 17.65 -13.25
CA GLN A 460 5.12 18.81 -12.68
C GLN A 460 4.45 19.48 -11.49
N ASP A 461 3.11 19.46 -11.43
CA ASP A 461 2.32 20.20 -10.42
C ASP A 461 2.70 19.82 -8.97
N GLU A 462 2.85 20.81 -8.10
CA GLU A 462 3.30 20.61 -6.71
C GLU A 462 2.32 19.80 -5.85
N LYS A 463 1.04 19.75 -6.23
CA LYS A 463 0.01 18.91 -5.60
C LYS A 463 0.10 17.44 -6.02
N THR A 464 0.75 17.19 -7.15
CA THR A 464 0.95 15.84 -7.69
C THR A 464 2.14 15.19 -6.99
N VAL A 465 1.85 14.14 -6.23
CA VAL A 465 2.84 13.34 -5.49
C VAL A 465 2.97 11.99 -6.17
N GLU A 466 4.18 11.62 -6.60
CA GLU A 466 4.42 10.27 -7.13
C GLU A 466 4.26 9.21 -6.02
N PRO A 467 3.92 7.96 -6.33
CA PRO A 467 4.02 6.89 -5.34
C PRO A 467 5.48 6.60 -5.02
N ASN A 468 5.78 6.26 -3.76
CA ASN A 468 7.13 5.83 -3.38
C ASN A 468 7.56 4.53 -4.09
N ARG A 469 6.61 3.78 -4.63
CA ARG A 469 6.86 2.45 -5.18
C ARG A 469 5.80 1.95 -6.16
N LEU A 470 6.27 1.23 -7.17
CA LEU A 470 5.49 0.40 -8.07
C LEU A 470 5.68 -1.10 -7.77
N PHE A 471 4.69 -1.90 -8.14
CA PHE A 471 4.70 -3.35 -7.99
C PHE A 471 4.20 -4.02 -9.26
N LEU A 472 4.94 -5.04 -9.67
CA LEU A 472 4.63 -5.90 -10.79
C LEU A 472 4.13 -7.26 -10.28
N TYR A 473 3.12 -7.83 -10.92
CA TYR A 473 2.56 -9.12 -10.53
C TYR A 473 2.08 -9.91 -11.75
N ASP A 474 1.88 -11.22 -11.59
CA ASP A 474 1.25 -12.07 -12.59
C ASP A 474 -0.26 -11.76 -12.64
N LEU A 475 -0.66 -11.08 -13.70
CA LEU A 475 -2.02 -10.60 -13.89
C LEU A 475 -2.99 -11.74 -14.18
N ASP A 476 -2.58 -12.66 -15.05
CA ASP A 476 -3.43 -13.73 -15.56
C ASP A 476 -3.81 -14.70 -14.43
N ASN A 477 -2.90 -14.95 -13.49
CA ASN A 477 -3.12 -15.85 -12.36
C ASN A 477 -3.43 -15.13 -11.03
N SER A 478 -3.39 -13.80 -10.98
CA SER A 478 -3.52 -13.01 -9.75
C SER A 478 -2.51 -13.44 -8.66
N LYS A 479 -1.23 -13.55 -9.04
CA LYS A 479 -0.16 -14.06 -8.18
C LYS A 479 1.03 -13.11 -8.13
N MET A 480 1.78 -13.20 -7.04
CA MET A 480 3.04 -12.49 -6.91
C MET A 480 4.10 -13.12 -7.82
N LEU A 481 4.97 -12.28 -8.39
CA LEU A 481 6.10 -12.78 -9.16
C LEU A 481 7.08 -13.52 -8.26
N VAL A 482 7.76 -14.49 -8.85
CA VAL A 482 8.78 -15.28 -8.15
C VAL A 482 9.89 -14.40 -7.56
N ASP A 483 10.28 -13.32 -8.27
CA ASP A 483 11.27 -12.34 -7.81
C ASP A 483 10.83 -11.63 -6.52
N TYR A 484 9.53 -11.35 -6.37
CA TYR A 484 8.99 -10.78 -5.13
C TYR A 484 9.03 -11.81 -3.99
N THR A 485 8.65 -13.05 -4.28
CA THR A 485 8.54 -14.11 -3.25
C THR A 485 9.89 -14.56 -2.71
N TYR A 486 10.94 -14.50 -3.52
CA TYR A 486 12.31 -14.85 -3.10
C TYR A 486 13.10 -13.70 -2.49
N ASP A 487 12.54 -12.48 -2.52
CA ASP A 487 13.13 -11.36 -1.81
C ASP A 487 12.69 -11.33 -0.34
N PHE A 488 13.59 -11.73 0.55
CA PHE A 488 13.42 -11.65 2.01
C PHE A 488 14.09 -10.43 2.64
N THR A 489 14.62 -9.51 1.82
CA THR A 489 15.28 -8.33 2.36
C THR A 489 14.28 -7.43 3.09
N SER A 490 14.70 -6.86 4.22
CA SER A 490 13.86 -6.00 5.04
C SER A 490 14.63 -4.77 5.52
N ASN A 491 13.91 -3.69 5.77
CA ASN A 491 14.42 -2.46 6.33
C ASN A 491 13.63 -2.10 7.60
N ASN A 492 14.30 -2.21 8.74
CA ASN A 492 13.68 -1.95 10.04
C ASN A 492 13.47 -0.47 10.34
N VAL A 493 14.21 0.42 9.67
CA VAL A 493 14.11 1.88 9.86
C VAL A 493 13.00 2.45 8.97
N TYR A 494 12.94 1.99 7.72
CA TYR A 494 11.95 2.39 6.73
C TYR A 494 11.24 1.15 6.17
N PRO A 495 10.22 0.60 6.86
CA PRO A 495 9.51 -0.60 6.42
C PRO A 495 8.86 -0.48 5.02
N LYS A 496 8.60 0.75 4.53
CA LYS A 496 8.14 0.98 3.14
C LYS A 496 9.17 0.55 2.08
N TYR A 497 10.45 0.39 2.47
CA TYR A 497 11.55 -0.08 1.62
C TYR A 497 11.89 -1.57 1.82
N ASN A 498 11.04 -2.35 2.51
CA ASN A 498 11.18 -3.82 2.53
C ASN A 498 11.23 -4.40 1.10
N LYS A 499 11.83 -5.56 0.89
CA LYS A 499 12.00 -6.18 -0.43
C LYS A 499 12.72 -5.25 -1.42
N TYR A 500 13.83 -4.63 -0.99
CA TYR A 500 14.51 -3.64 -1.83
C TYR A 500 15.26 -4.27 -3.02
N VAL A 501 15.55 -5.58 -2.99
CA VAL A 501 16.17 -6.30 -4.13
C VAL A 501 15.19 -6.52 -5.28
N TYR A 502 13.90 -6.71 -4.96
CA TYR A 502 12.82 -6.75 -5.94
C TYR A 502 12.68 -5.41 -6.67
N GLY A 503 12.97 -4.31 -5.96
CA GLY A 503 12.98 -2.96 -6.51
C GLY A 503 11.57 -2.35 -6.63
N GLY A 504 11.38 -1.52 -7.63
CA GLY A 504 10.17 -0.71 -7.85
C GLY A 504 10.12 0.56 -7.02
N LEU A 505 11.18 0.88 -6.27
CA LEU A 505 11.30 2.11 -5.49
C LEU A 505 11.42 3.33 -6.41
N LEU A 506 10.96 4.48 -5.94
CA LEU A 506 11.13 5.77 -6.61
C LEU A 506 12.61 6.18 -6.62
N LEU A 507 13.19 6.37 -7.79
CA LEU A 507 14.59 6.71 -7.99
C LEU A 507 14.75 8.04 -8.73
N ASP A 508 15.86 8.73 -8.48
CA ASP A 508 16.31 9.86 -9.31
C ASP A 508 16.96 9.37 -10.62
N SER A 509 17.55 10.29 -11.39
CA SER A 509 18.24 9.97 -12.64
C SER A 509 19.40 9.01 -12.44
N ASP A 510 20.07 9.08 -11.29
CA ASP A 510 21.31 8.38 -10.97
C ASP A 510 21.02 7.03 -10.30
N GLY A 511 19.76 6.75 -9.95
CA GLY A 511 19.33 5.49 -9.35
C GLY A 511 19.31 5.49 -7.82
N LYS A 512 19.44 6.66 -7.18
CA LYS A 512 19.30 6.79 -5.72
C LYS A 512 17.84 6.94 -5.33
N ILE A 513 17.50 6.42 -4.15
CA ILE A 513 16.12 6.46 -3.62
C ILE A 513 15.74 7.90 -3.29
N VAL A 514 14.59 8.33 -3.78
CA VAL A 514 14.07 9.68 -3.52
C VAL A 514 13.08 9.65 -2.36
N SER A 515 13.32 10.51 -1.36
CA SER A 515 12.31 10.82 -0.34
C SER A 515 11.51 12.03 -0.77
N GLN A 516 10.21 11.84 -1.00
CA GLN A 516 9.29 12.89 -1.46
C GLN A 516 8.93 13.93 -0.40
N LYS A 517 9.12 13.57 0.88
CA LYS A 517 8.94 14.49 2.00
C LYS A 517 10.29 15.04 2.43
N ASN A 518 10.30 16.31 2.82
CA ASN A 518 11.40 16.90 3.58
C ASN A 518 11.37 16.41 5.05
N ALA A 519 12.35 16.82 5.85
CA ALA A 519 12.42 16.44 7.27
C ALA A 519 11.22 16.93 8.10
N GLN A 520 10.47 17.93 7.61
CA GLN A 520 9.27 18.47 8.22
C GLN A 520 7.97 17.85 7.67
N GLY A 521 8.09 16.85 6.78
CA GLY A 521 6.97 16.08 6.23
C GLY A 521 6.21 16.73 5.07
N ALA A 522 6.71 17.84 4.53
CA ALA A 522 6.11 18.56 3.41
C ALA A 522 6.59 18.02 2.05
N TYR A 523 5.67 17.97 1.08
CA TYR A 523 5.95 17.64 -0.32
C TYR A 523 6.49 18.86 -1.06
N THR A 524 7.44 18.66 -1.98
CA THR A 524 8.00 19.73 -2.81
C THR A 524 8.21 19.27 -4.24
N SER A 525 8.11 20.20 -5.20
CA SER A 525 8.44 19.96 -6.61
C SER A 525 9.92 19.58 -6.83
N THR A 526 10.80 19.97 -5.91
CA THR A 526 12.25 19.68 -5.95
C THR A 526 12.62 18.25 -5.54
N ARG A 527 11.69 17.46 -5.01
CA ARG A 527 11.94 16.10 -4.47
C ARG A 527 11.19 15.02 -5.25
N LYS A 528 10.99 15.25 -6.55
CA LYS A 528 10.36 14.31 -7.48
C LYS A 528 11.36 13.29 -8.01
N GLY A 529 10.89 12.07 -8.28
CA GLY A 529 11.72 11.03 -8.89
C GLY A 529 11.74 11.10 -10.41
N ALA A 530 12.68 10.39 -11.02
CA ALA A 530 12.84 10.26 -12.47
C ALA A 530 12.37 8.91 -13.00
N LYS A 531 12.54 7.82 -12.23
CA LYS A 531 12.29 6.45 -12.71
C LYS A 531 11.97 5.45 -11.59
N TYR A 532 11.48 4.28 -11.99
CA TYR A 532 11.36 3.08 -11.18
C TYR A 532 12.06 1.92 -11.88
N LYS A 533 12.73 1.04 -11.14
CA LYS A 533 13.39 -0.15 -11.70
C LYS A 533 12.94 -1.41 -10.95
N ILE A 534 12.34 -2.37 -11.64
CA ILE A 534 11.85 -3.64 -11.06
C ILE A 534 12.66 -4.80 -11.62
N ARG A 535 13.15 -5.67 -10.73
CA ARG A 535 13.91 -6.86 -11.10
C ARG A 535 12.95 -8.03 -11.37
N ILE A 536 13.13 -8.68 -12.53
CA ILE A 536 12.33 -9.84 -12.98
C ILE A 536 13.20 -11.02 -13.45
N THR A 537 14.39 -11.14 -12.87
CA THR A 537 15.42 -12.10 -13.28
C THR A 537 14.94 -13.54 -13.15
N SER A 538 14.33 -13.88 -12.01
CA SER A 538 13.88 -15.24 -11.72
C SER A 538 12.65 -15.60 -12.57
N HIS A 539 11.78 -14.64 -12.83
CA HIS A 539 10.64 -14.80 -13.73
C HIS A 539 11.11 -15.12 -15.16
N VAL A 540 12.02 -14.33 -15.73
CA VAL A 540 12.58 -14.57 -17.08
C VAL A 540 13.32 -15.92 -17.13
N ARG A 541 14.11 -16.27 -16.10
CA ARG A 541 14.78 -17.59 -16.02
C ARG A 541 13.80 -18.76 -16.02
N ASN A 542 12.66 -18.63 -15.32
CA ASN A 542 11.65 -19.70 -15.28
C ASN A 542 10.95 -19.87 -16.64
N LEU A 543 10.69 -18.79 -17.37
CA LEU A 543 10.16 -18.85 -18.75
C LEU A 543 11.14 -19.61 -19.67
N ILE A 544 12.44 -19.36 -19.53
CA ILE A 544 13.46 -20.00 -20.36
C ILE A 544 13.69 -21.47 -19.98
N LYS A 545 13.78 -21.81 -18.68
CA LYS A 545 14.27 -23.14 -18.22
C LYS A 545 13.21 -24.12 -17.73
N LYS A 546 12.01 -23.66 -17.34
CA LYS A 546 10.99 -24.49 -16.66
C LYS A 546 9.68 -24.60 -17.42
N ASP A 547 9.69 -24.29 -18.72
CA ASP A 547 8.49 -24.24 -19.57
C ASP A 547 7.31 -23.50 -18.93
N SER A 548 7.62 -22.45 -18.17
CA SER A 548 6.59 -21.59 -17.62
C SER A 548 5.90 -20.83 -18.74
N THR A 549 4.58 -20.72 -18.67
CA THR A 549 3.79 -19.98 -19.66
C THR A 549 4.11 -18.50 -19.59
N ASN A 550 4.28 -17.86 -20.75
CA ASN A 550 4.35 -16.41 -20.83
C ASN A 550 3.00 -15.82 -20.37
N VAL A 551 3.04 -14.97 -19.35
CA VAL A 551 1.85 -14.37 -18.73
C VAL A 551 1.94 -12.87 -18.82
N ARG A 552 0.77 -12.21 -18.85
CA ARG A 552 0.69 -10.77 -18.75
C ARG A 552 1.06 -10.32 -17.35
N LEU A 553 1.79 -9.22 -17.26
CA LEU A 553 2.20 -8.64 -15.99
C LEU A 553 1.36 -7.41 -15.69
N GLY A 554 0.82 -7.30 -14.48
CA GLY A 554 0.10 -6.13 -14.00
C GLY A 554 1.07 -5.22 -13.24
N LEU A 555 1.14 -3.94 -13.62
CA LEU A 555 1.92 -2.90 -12.95
C LEU A 555 0.98 -1.95 -12.20
N VAL A 556 1.17 -1.82 -10.90
CA VAL A 556 0.35 -0.99 -10.01
C VAL A 556 1.21 -0.18 -9.04
N VAL A 557 0.63 0.88 -8.47
CA VAL A 557 1.21 1.62 -7.35
C VAL A 557 1.04 0.85 -6.03
N THR A 558 1.88 1.11 -5.02
CA THR A 558 1.79 0.43 -3.72
C THR A 558 1.89 1.35 -2.52
N GLU A 559 1.04 1.12 -1.52
CA GLU A 559 1.18 1.73 -0.20
C GLU A 559 2.08 0.93 0.74
N ASN A 560 1.85 -0.38 0.82
CA ASN A 560 2.62 -1.30 1.66
C ASN A 560 2.93 -2.57 0.87
N ILE A 561 4.21 -2.74 0.53
CA ILE A 561 4.71 -3.88 -0.24
C ILE A 561 4.48 -5.23 0.45
N ASN A 562 4.28 -5.24 1.78
CA ASN A 562 4.05 -6.45 2.56
C ASN A 562 2.58 -6.91 2.55
N SER A 563 1.65 -6.10 2.05
CA SER A 563 0.23 -6.46 1.95
C SER A 563 -0.01 -7.30 0.69
N SER A 564 0.26 -8.60 0.80
CA SER A 564 0.33 -9.53 -0.32
C SER A 564 -1.01 -10.00 -0.89
N ASP A 565 -2.11 -9.67 -0.22
CA ASP A 565 -3.43 -10.14 -0.60
C ASP A 565 -3.96 -9.44 -1.85
N PHE A 566 -5.05 -9.97 -2.39
CA PHE A 566 -5.72 -9.47 -3.59
C PHE A 566 -7.19 -9.22 -3.28
N LYS A 567 -7.72 -8.09 -3.77
CA LYS A 567 -9.14 -7.73 -3.67
C LYS A 567 -9.85 -7.94 -5.00
N LYS A 568 -11.11 -8.37 -4.95
CA LYS A 568 -11.95 -8.60 -6.13
C LYS A 568 -12.30 -7.29 -6.80
N ARG A 569 -12.44 -7.31 -8.12
CA ARG A 569 -13.07 -6.23 -8.89
C ARG A 569 -14.58 -6.45 -8.92
N LYS A 570 -15.36 -5.37 -9.05
CA LYS A 570 -16.82 -5.46 -9.16
C LYS A 570 -17.24 -6.09 -10.49
N THR A 571 -16.64 -5.61 -11.58
CA THR A 571 -16.89 -6.11 -12.93
C THR A 571 -15.60 -6.70 -13.51
N PRO A 572 -15.49 -8.02 -13.69
CA PRO A 572 -14.35 -8.64 -14.37
C PRO A 572 -14.13 -8.04 -15.77
N ILE A 573 -12.88 -7.83 -16.17
CA ILE A 573 -12.54 -7.45 -17.54
C ILE A 573 -12.31 -8.74 -18.32
N THR A 574 -13.03 -8.90 -19.41
CA THR A 574 -12.93 -10.07 -20.28
C THR A 574 -12.06 -9.70 -21.48
N ASP A 575 -10.75 -9.61 -21.26
CA ASP A 575 -9.74 -9.36 -22.31
C ASP A 575 -8.75 -10.53 -22.33
N GLY A 576 -9.16 -11.69 -22.86
CA GLY A 576 -8.31 -12.88 -23.05
C GLY A 576 -7.94 -13.67 -21.77
N SER A 577 -7.67 -12.99 -20.65
CA SER A 577 -7.65 -13.55 -19.31
C SER A 577 -8.50 -12.66 -18.41
N ASN A 578 -9.38 -13.27 -17.62
CA ASN A 578 -10.33 -12.53 -16.80
C ASN A 578 -9.59 -11.77 -15.67
N ILE A 579 -9.42 -10.46 -15.79
CA ILE A 579 -8.83 -9.64 -14.71
C ILE A 579 -9.86 -9.53 -13.59
N LYS A 580 -9.77 -10.43 -12.61
CA LYS A 580 -10.75 -10.57 -11.52
C LYS A 580 -10.33 -9.89 -10.23
N LYS A 581 -9.02 -9.71 -10.01
CA LYS A 581 -8.48 -9.23 -8.75
C LYS A 581 -7.33 -8.24 -8.95
N VAL A 582 -7.10 -7.41 -7.94
CA VAL A 582 -6.04 -6.40 -7.89
C VAL A 582 -5.33 -6.51 -6.54
N PRO A 583 -4.00 -6.32 -6.46
CA PRO A 583 -3.29 -6.32 -5.19
C PRO A 583 -3.87 -5.34 -4.16
N THR A 584 -4.09 -5.80 -2.93
CA THR A 584 -4.60 -4.97 -1.82
C THR A 584 -3.71 -3.75 -1.57
N MET A 585 -2.39 -3.89 -1.73
CA MET A 585 -1.44 -2.78 -1.61
C MET A 585 -1.70 -1.60 -2.57
N SER A 586 -2.36 -1.84 -3.71
CA SER A 586 -2.74 -0.79 -4.66
C SER A 586 -4.10 -0.18 -4.32
N VAL A 587 -5.05 -1.00 -3.86
CA VAL A 587 -6.37 -0.52 -3.38
C VAL A 587 -6.23 0.45 -2.22
N MET A 588 -5.24 0.25 -1.36
CA MET A 588 -4.94 1.12 -0.21
C MET A 588 -4.01 2.29 -0.56
N ASN A 589 -3.75 2.59 -1.83
CA ASN A 589 -2.88 3.70 -2.21
C ASN A 589 -3.69 4.80 -2.91
N PRO A 590 -3.64 6.07 -2.45
CA PRO A 590 -4.40 7.15 -3.07
C PRO A 590 -3.66 7.83 -4.24
N LEU A 591 -2.39 7.50 -4.45
CA LEU A 591 -1.49 8.21 -5.37
C LEU A 591 -1.55 7.64 -6.79
N GLY A 592 -0.93 8.37 -7.70
CA GLY A 592 -0.76 7.97 -9.09
C GLY A 592 0.51 8.53 -9.72
N THR A 593 0.93 7.93 -10.83
CA THR A 593 2.06 8.39 -11.63
C THR A 593 1.86 8.11 -13.11
N ILE A 594 2.41 8.98 -13.93
CA ILE A 594 2.40 8.87 -15.38
C ILE A 594 3.80 8.46 -15.83
N LEU A 595 3.88 7.39 -16.60
CA LEU A 595 5.12 6.82 -17.11
C LEU A 595 5.13 6.91 -18.63
N TYR A 596 6.32 6.95 -19.22
CA TYR A 596 6.48 6.71 -20.65
C TYR A 596 6.18 5.23 -20.96
N GLY A 597 5.36 5.01 -21.99
CA GLY A 597 4.98 3.67 -22.43
C GLY A 597 5.92 3.10 -23.49
N THR A 598 5.39 2.26 -24.37
CA THR A 598 6.16 1.54 -25.40
C THR A 598 6.03 2.16 -26.79
N ASP A 599 4.88 2.78 -27.09
CA ASP A 599 4.58 3.40 -28.39
C ASP A 599 5.09 4.85 -28.44
N ILE A 600 6.41 4.99 -28.57
CA ILE A 600 7.08 6.28 -28.76
C ILE A 600 7.85 6.22 -30.09
N PRO A 601 7.60 7.13 -31.05
CA PRO A 601 8.32 7.14 -32.33
C PRO A 601 9.82 7.39 -32.16
N GLU A 602 10.64 6.80 -33.03
CA GLU A 602 12.10 6.97 -33.04
C GLU A 602 12.56 8.43 -33.22
N THR A 603 11.72 9.24 -33.86
CA THR A 603 11.96 10.67 -34.07
C THR A 603 11.67 11.52 -32.84
N ASP A 604 11.01 10.97 -31.81
CA ASP A 604 10.68 11.71 -30.58
C ASP A 604 11.89 11.82 -29.66
N VAL A 605 12.08 13.00 -29.06
CA VAL A 605 13.17 13.27 -28.11
C VAL A 605 13.13 12.37 -26.87
N ASN A 606 11.96 11.79 -26.56
CA ASN A 606 11.72 10.89 -25.44
C ASN A 606 11.82 9.41 -25.83
N TYR A 607 12.19 9.06 -27.07
CA TYR A 607 12.31 7.67 -27.51
C TYR A 607 13.16 6.81 -26.56
N ALA A 608 14.23 7.37 -26.00
CA ALA A 608 15.11 6.68 -25.06
C ALA A 608 14.41 6.32 -23.72
N LYS A 609 13.37 7.08 -23.33
CA LYS A 609 12.65 6.93 -22.05
C LYS A 609 11.55 5.87 -22.07
N ARG A 610 11.23 5.31 -23.24
CA ARG A 610 10.24 4.24 -23.39
C ARG A 610 10.57 3.05 -22.50
N LEU A 611 9.54 2.30 -22.12
CA LEU A 611 9.72 1.05 -21.37
C LEU A 611 10.53 0.05 -22.19
N LYS A 612 11.56 -0.55 -21.57
CA LYS A 612 12.39 -1.59 -22.16
C LYS A 612 12.64 -2.72 -21.15
N LEU A 613 12.75 -3.93 -21.68
CA LEU A 613 13.30 -5.06 -20.96
C LEU A 613 14.82 -5.09 -21.15
N GLU A 614 15.55 -4.96 -20.06
CA GLU A 614 17.02 -5.00 -20.02
C GLU A 614 17.45 -6.39 -19.57
N ILE A 615 18.09 -7.16 -20.44
CA ILE A 615 18.59 -8.50 -20.13
C ILE A 615 20.12 -8.51 -20.19
N TYR A 616 20.75 -8.79 -19.05
CA TYR A 616 22.17 -9.08 -18.94
C TYR A 616 22.37 -10.60 -18.95
N TYR A 617 23.24 -11.09 -19.81
CA TYR A 617 23.46 -12.51 -20.02
C TYR A 617 24.93 -12.82 -20.25
N THR A 618 25.30 -14.08 -20.06
CA THR A 618 26.60 -14.63 -20.42
C THR A 618 26.41 -15.63 -21.55
N LYS A 619 27.20 -15.45 -22.62
CA LYS A 619 27.29 -16.42 -23.71
C LYS A 619 28.16 -17.62 -23.27
N PRO A 620 27.82 -18.85 -23.67
CA PRO A 620 28.70 -19.99 -23.46
C PRO A 620 30.07 -19.72 -24.11
N LYS A 621 31.16 -20.05 -23.40
CA LYS A 621 32.49 -20.07 -24.02
C LYS A 621 32.52 -21.27 -24.97
N ASN A 622 32.61 -20.95 -26.25
CA ASN A 622 32.76 -21.90 -27.33
C ASN A 622 34.19 -22.41 -27.46
#